data_AF-A0A0E4FV28-F1
#
_entry.id   AF-A0A0E4FV28-F1
#
_cell.length_a   1.000
_cell.length_b   1.000
_cell.length_c   1.000
_cell.angle_alpha   90.00
_cell.angle_beta   90.00
_cell.angle_gamma   90.00
#
_symmetry.space_group_name_H-M   'P 1'
#
loop_
_entity.id
_entity.type
_entity.pdbx_description
1 polymer ?
#
loop_
_entity_poly.entity_id
_entity_poly.type
_entity_poly.pdbx_seq_one_letter_code
_entity_poly.pdbx_strand_id
1 'polypeptide(L)'
;MIADGSGELHVRLRDEQGVRRPAVLLPIDSMAELRLDVALHFVRRLDGQSIGLLPAALRLTSFQKRRLIQLLHAFDVRDLGGGPRDVAAKVLASDHAQRRSVEWKDSHARRKANRLIHDSIALVERDYLKLLRGL
;
A
#
# COMPACT_ATOMS: atom_id res chain seq x y z
N MET A 1 11.07 2.82 17.01
CA MET A 1 10.76 2.32 15.66
C MET A 1 11.87 1.37 15.27
N ILE A 2 11.53 0.20 14.74
CA ILE A 2 12.52 -0.78 14.25
C ILE A 2 12.28 -0.92 12.76
N ALA A 3 13.29 -0.68 11.96
CA ALA A 3 13.21 -0.74 10.51
C ALA A 3 14.25 -1.71 9.97
N ASP A 4 13.92 -2.35 8.86
CA ASP A 4 14.86 -3.04 8.00
C ASP A 4 14.55 -2.67 6.54
N GLY A 5 15.40 -3.06 5.59
CA GLY A 5 15.14 -2.82 4.17
C GLY A 5 13.84 -3.48 3.64
N SER A 6 13.13 -4.26 4.45
CA SER A 6 11.88 -4.96 4.09
C SER A 6 10.62 -4.31 4.67
N GLY A 7 10.74 -3.46 5.71
CA GLY A 7 9.61 -2.75 6.31
C GLY A 7 9.94 -2.15 7.69
N GLU A 8 8.90 -1.69 8.37
CA GLU A 8 9.02 -1.00 9.66
C GLU A 8 8.02 -1.57 10.68
N LEU A 9 8.46 -1.68 11.93
CA LEU A 9 7.64 -2.06 13.07
C LEU A 9 7.63 -0.94 14.12
N HIS A 10 6.42 -0.55 14.52
CA HIS A 10 6.20 0.45 15.56
C HIS A 10 5.94 -0.26 16.89
N VAL A 11 6.94 -0.25 17.77
CA VAL A 11 6.85 -0.83 19.12
C VAL A 11 6.61 0.28 20.14
N ARG A 12 5.61 0.08 21.01
CA ARG A 12 5.36 0.92 22.19
C ARG A 12 5.49 0.07 23.44
N LEU A 13 6.35 0.51 24.36
CA LEU A 13 6.49 -0.11 25.68
C LEU A 13 5.54 0.61 26.65
N ARG A 14 4.88 -0.17 27.52
CA ARG A 14 3.88 0.36 28.46
C ARG A 14 4.51 0.94 29.73
N ASP A 15 5.59 0.33 30.20
CA ASP A 15 6.31 0.70 31.42
C ASP A 15 7.78 0.25 31.34
N GLU A 16 8.59 0.64 32.34
CA GLU A 16 10.00 0.25 32.45
C GLU A 16 10.21 -1.25 32.72
N GLN A 17 9.22 -1.95 33.29
CA GLN A 17 9.30 -3.41 33.50
C GLN A 17 9.25 -4.14 32.15
N GLY A 18 8.54 -3.59 31.17
CA GLY A 18 8.50 -4.06 29.78
C GLY A 18 9.86 -4.06 29.09
N VAL A 19 10.86 -3.33 29.60
CA VAL A 19 12.25 -3.37 29.10
C VAL A 19 12.97 -4.65 29.54
N ARG A 20 12.70 -5.14 30.76
CA ARG A 20 13.40 -6.31 31.32
C ARG A 20 12.81 -7.64 30.84
N ARG A 21 11.48 -7.71 30.69
CA ARG A 21 10.76 -8.91 30.25
C ARG A 21 9.61 -8.51 29.33
N PRO A 22 9.89 -8.22 28.05
CA PRO A 22 8.85 -7.82 27.12
C PRO A 22 7.86 -8.97 26.89
N ALA A 23 6.57 -8.62 26.85
CA ALA A 23 5.50 -9.53 26.47
C ALA A 23 4.62 -8.86 25.41
N VAL A 24 4.14 -9.65 24.46
CA VAL A 24 3.20 -9.20 23.42
C VAL A 24 1.82 -9.76 23.74
N LEU A 25 0.86 -8.88 23.99
CA LEU A 25 -0.54 -9.24 24.23
C LEU A 25 -1.33 -9.09 22.93
N LEU A 26 -1.98 -10.17 22.49
CA LEU A 26 -2.73 -10.21 21.24
C LEU A 26 -4.21 -10.47 21.51
N PRO A 27 -5.14 -9.66 20.95
CA PRO A 27 -6.55 -9.99 20.95
C PRO A 27 -6.86 -11.26 20.15
N ILE A 28 -7.85 -12.03 20.61
CA ILE A 28 -8.43 -13.14 19.84
C ILE A 28 -9.58 -12.56 19.01
N ASP A 29 -9.23 -12.01 17.85
CA ASP A 29 -10.15 -11.40 16.89
C ASP A 29 -9.97 -12.01 15.48
N SER A 30 -10.70 -11.49 14.49
CA SER A 30 -10.59 -11.96 13.11
C SER A 30 -9.20 -11.76 12.49
N MET A 31 -8.31 -11.00 13.13
CA MET A 31 -6.94 -10.72 12.68
C MET A 31 -5.90 -11.43 13.57
N ALA A 32 -6.31 -12.35 14.46
CA ALA A 32 -5.42 -12.97 15.44
C ALA A 32 -4.20 -13.64 14.80
N GLU A 33 -4.37 -14.38 13.70
CA GLU A 33 -3.28 -15.05 12.99
C GLU A 33 -2.25 -14.05 12.44
N LEU A 34 -2.71 -13.00 11.76
CA LEU A 34 -1.84 -11.95 11.23
C LEU A 34 -1.06 -11.25 12.35
N ARG A 35 -1.71 -10.97 13.49
CA ARG A 35 -1.05 -10.36 14.64
C ARG A 35 -0.01 -11.29 15.27
N LEU A 36 -0.31 -12.58 15.34
CA LEU A 36 0.62 -13.60 15.83
C LEU A 36 1.85 -13.68 14.93
N ASP A 37 1.67 -13.68 13.61
CA ASP A 37 2.76 -13.69 12.64
C ASP A 37 3.70 -12.48 12.79
N VAL A 38 3.14 -11.28 12.94
CA VAL A 38 3.93 -10.06 13.20
C VAL A 38 4.68 -10.17 14.52
N ALA A 39 4.05 -10.67 15.59
CA ALA A 39 4.69 -10.86 16.88
C ALA A 39 5.84 -11.88 16.81
N LEU A 40 5.66 -13.00 16.10
CA LEU A 40 6.69 -14.02 15.92
C LEU A 40 7.88 -13.50 15.10
N HIS A 41 7.62 -12.72 14.05
CA HIS A 41 8.69 -12.04 13.31
C HIS A 41 9.50 -11.09 14.19
N PHE A 42 8.81 -10.33 15.06
CA PHE A 42 9.47 -9.47 16.02
C PHE A 42 10.33 -10.23 17.03
N VAL A 43 9.81 -11.31 17.64
CA VAL A 43 10.56 -12.15 18.59
C VAL A 43 11.80 -12.77 17.93
N ARG A 44 11.65 -13.36 16.74
CA ARG A 44 12.78 -13.92 15.98
C ARG A 44 13.86 -12.87 15.68
N ARG A 45 13.45 -11.63 15.41
CA ARG A 45 14.38 -10.51 15.19
C ARG A 45 15.12 -10.13 16.48
N LEU A 46 14.45 -10.12 17.62
CA LEU A 46 15.08 -9.89 18.93
C LEU A 46 16.10 -10.99 19.26
N ASP A 47 15.82 -12.23 18.86
CA ASP A 47 16.74 -13.38 18.99
C ASP A 47 17.91 -13.35 17.99
N GLY A 48 18.06 -12.27 17.22
CA GLY A 48 19.18 -12.06 16.29
C GLY A 48 19.03 -12.77 14.94
N GLN A 49 17.87 -13.38 14.64
CA GLN A 49 17.67 -14.04 13.36
C GLN A 49 17.61 -13.04 12.21
N SER A 50 18.20 -13.40 11.07
CA SER A 50 18.13 -12.65 9.81
C SER A 50 16.82 -12.95 9.08
N ILE A 51 15.71 -12.46 9.62
CA ILE A 51 14.37 -12.53 9.03
C ILE A 51 13.87 -11.11 8.75
N GLY A 52 13.14 -10.92 7.64
CA GLY A 52 12.48 -9.65 7.34
C GLY A 52 11.39 -9.32 8.35
N LEU A 53 11.20 -8.05 8.68
CA LEU A 53 10.24 -7.59 9.69
C LEU A 53 8.78 -7.89 9.35
N LEU A 54 8.40 -7.85 8.07
CA LEU A 54 7.01 -8.07 7.65
C LEU A 54 6.74 -9.54 7.28
N PRO A 55 5.66 -10.15 7.79
CA PRO A 55 5.20 -11.46 7.32
C PRO A 55 4.73 -11.39 5.87
N ALA A 56 4.70 -12.53 5.18
CA ALA A 56 4.38 -12.60 3.75
C ALA A 56 3.03 -11.95 3.41
N ALA A 57 2.03 -12.11 4.28
CA ALA A 57 0.70 -11.49 4.13
C ALA A 57 0.74 -9.96 4.03
N LEU A 58 1.73 -9.29 4.63
CA LEU A 58 1.88 -7.82 4.58
C LEU A 58 2.85 -7.36 3.48
N ARG A 59 3.48 -8.28 2.75
CA ARG A 59 4.43 -7.90 1.70
C ARG A 59 3.71 -7.67 0.38
N LEU A 60 3.91 -6.48 -0.17
CA LEU A 60 3.43 -6.15 -1.51
C LEU A 60 4.27 -6.83 -2.59
N THR A 61 3.62 -7.55 -3.50
CA THR A 61 4.23 -8.02 -4.74
C THR A 61 4.66 -6.84 -5.61
N SER A 62 5.61 -7.07 -6.53
CA SER A 62 6.06 -6.05 -7.49
C SER A 62 4.91 -5.50 -8.35
N PHE A 63 3.89 -6.32 -8.64
CA PHE A 63 2.70 -5.88 -9.36
C PHE A 63 1.82 -4.95 -8.51
N GLN A 64 1.54 -5.32 -7.26
CA GLN A 64 0.77 -4.47 -6.34
C GLN A 64 1.48 -3.13 -6.09
N LYS A 65 2.81 -3.13 -5.88
CA LYS A 65 3.59 -1.89 -5.74
C LYS A 65 3.44 -0.97 -6.94
N ARG A 66 3.63 -1.49 -8.17
CA ARG A 66 3.43 -0.71 -9.40
C ARG A 66 2.02 -0.15 -9.52
N ARG A 67 1.00 -0.95 -9.18
CA ARG A 67 -0.40 -0.51 -9.22
C ARG A 67 -0.64 0.63 -8.22
N LEU A 68 -0.14 0.52 -6.98
CA LEU A 68 -0.28 1.57 -5.97
C LEU A 68 0.43 2.87 -6.41
N ILE A 69 1.63 2.77 -6.96
CA ILE A 69 2.35 3.93 -7.53
C ILE A 69 1.52 4.60 -8.64
N GLN A 70 0.91 3.83 -9.54
CA GLN A 70 0.03 4.37 -10.57
C GLN A 70 -1.20 5.07 -9.98
N LEU A 71 -1.78 4.54 -8.91
CA LEU A 71 -2.91 5.17 -8.22
C LEU A 71 -2.49 6.49 -7.59
N LEU A 72 -1.34 6.54 -6.90
CA LEU A 72 -0.82 7.78 -6.34
C LEU A 72 -0.58 8.85 -7.42
N HIS A 73 0.08 8.50 -8.53
CA HIS A 73 0.26 9.45 -9.62
C HIS A 73 -1.04 9.89 -10.30
N ALA A 74 -2.05 9.02 -10.38
CA ALA A 74 -3.36 9.41 -10.90
C ALA A 74 -4.09 10.36 -9.95
N PHE A 75 -3.93 10.16 -8.63
CA PHE A 75 -4.44 11.07 -7.61
C PHE A 75 -3.77 12.44 -7.75
N ASP A 76 -2.43 12.51 -7.83
CA ASP A 76 -1.69 13.77 -8.00
C ASP A 76 -2.16 14.55 -9.24
N VAL A 77 -2.33 13.87 -10.37
CA VAL A 77 -2.84 14.50 -11.59
C VAL A 77 -4.24 15.05 -11.37
N ARG A 78 -5.11 14.31 -10.66
CA ARG A 78 -6.49 14.73 -10.40
C ARG A 78 -6.56 15.90 -9.42
N ASP A 79 -5.74 15.88 -8.37
CA ASP A 79 -5.64 16.92 -7.35
C ASP A 79 -5.20 18.26 -7.96
N LEU A 80 -4.30 18.21 -8.95
CA LEU A 80 -3.90 19.36 -9.77
C LEU A 80 -4.94 19.77 -10.83
N GLY A 81 -6.18 19.27 -10.76
CA GLY A 81 -7.26 19.59 -11.70
C GLY A 81 -7.21 18.84 -13.04
N GLY A 82 -6.30 17.88 -13.19
CA GLY A 82 -6.15 17.08 -14.40
C GLY A 82 -7.33 16.14 -14.66
N GLY A 83 -7.54 15.86 -15.94
CA GLY A 83 -8.61 14.99 -16.41
C GLY A 83 -8.14 13.57 -16.76
N PRO A 84 -9.07 12.70 -17.20
CA PRO A 84 -8.75 11.35 -17.65
C PRO A 84 -7.74 11.32 -18.82
N ARG A 85 -7.69 12.39 -19.61
CA ARG A 85 -6.75 12.51 -20.73
C ARG A 85 -5.32 12.74 -20.25
N ASP A 86 -5.15 13.56 -19.21
CA ASP A 86 -3.85 13.78 -18.57
C ASP A 86 -3.35 12.51 -17.88
N VAL A 87 -4.24 11.79 -17.19
CA VAL A 87 -3.89 10.50 -16.57
C VAL A 87 -3.49 9.47 -17.63
N ALA A 88 -4.19 9.41 -18.76
CA ALA A 88 -3.80 8.52 -19.86
C ALA A 88 -2.43 8.88 -20.45
N ALA A 89 -2.11 10.16 -20.61
CA ALA A 89 -0.82 10.62 -21.11
C ALA A 89 0.31 10.39 -20.11
N LYS A 90 0.15 10.88 -18.87
CA LYS A 90 1.22 10.97 -17.86
C LYS A 90 1.44 9.69 -17.07
N VAL A 91 0.37 8.95 -16.77
CA VAL A 91 0.43 7.77 -15.88
C VAL A 91 0.38 6.46 -16.65
N LEU A 92 -0.44 6.41 -17.71
CA LEU A 92 -0.57 5.22 -18.55
C LEU A 92 0.36 5.24 -19.77
N ALA A 93 1.05 6.36 -20.05
CA ALA A 93 1.90 6.55 -21.23
C ALA A 93 1.19 6.16 -22.55
N SER A 94 -0.10 6.45 -22.66
CA SER A 94 -0.92 6.03 -23.80
C SER A 94 -0.92 7.08 -24.92
N ASP A 95 -0.51 6.66 -26.11
CA ASP A 95 -0.61 7.38 -27.38
C ASP A 95 -2.05 7.85 -27.71
N HIS A 96 -3.06 7.11 -27.23
CA HIS A 96 -4.47 7.47 -27.39
C HIS A 96 -4.79 8.86 -26.83
N ALA A 97 -4.03 9.35 -25.85
CA ALA A 97 -4.20 10.70 -25.31
C ALA A 97 -3.94 11.79 -26.35
N GLN A 98 -3.18 11.52 -27.42
CA GLN A 98 -2.87 12.47 -28.49
C GLN A 98 -3.89 12.45 -29.64
N ARG A 99 -4.80 11.46 -29.67
CA ARG A 99 -5.79 11.28 -30.76
C ARG A 99 -6.86 12.37 -30.77
N ARG A 100 -7.61 12.50 -31.87
CA ARG A 100 -8.67 13.52 -31.94
C ARG A 100 -9.78 13.23 -30.91
N SER A 101 -10.59 14.24 -30.60
CA SER A 101 -11.59 14.13 -29.54
C SER A 101 -12.56 12.96 -29.71
N VAL A 102 -12.95 12.62 -30.94
CA VAL A 102 -13.87 11.49 -31.22
C VAL A 102 -13.19 10.16 -30.88
N GLU A 103 -11.98 9.95 -31.39
CA GLU A 103 -11.17 8.75 -31.15
C GLU A 103 -10.80 8.58 -29.67
N TRP A 104 -10.55 9.70 -28.96
CA TRP A 104 -10.31 9.70 -27.52
C TRP A 104 -11.53 9.22 -26.72
N LYS A 105 -12.73 9.71 -27.07
CA LYS A 105 -13.97 9.44 -26.33
C LYS A 105 -14.27 7.94 -26.25
N ASP A 106 -13.99 7.18 -27.31
CA ASP A 106 -14.26 5.74 -27.39
C ASP A 106 -13.06 4.85 -27.05
N SER A 107 -11.95 5.46 -26.66
CA SER A 107 -10.71 4.75 -26.39
C SER A 107 -10.77 3.90 -25.11
N HIS A 108 -10.15 2.72 -25.13
CA HIS A 108 -9.93 1.93 -23.92
C HIS A 108 -9.05 2.67 -22.90
N ALA A 109 -8.11 3.51 -23.37
CA ALA A 109 -7.25 4.35 -22.54
C ALA A 109 -8.06 5.30 -21.65
N ARG A 110 -9.10 5.96 -22.19
CA ARG A 110 -10.01 6.81 -21.41
C ARG A 110 -10.73 6.01 -20.31
N ARG A 111 -11.26 4.83 -20.62
CA ARG A 111 -11.93 3.98 -19.61
C ARG A 111 -10.97 3.55 -18.51
N LYS A 112 -9.74 3.15 -18.88
CA LYS A 112 -8.69 2.77 -17.93
C LYS A 112 -8.27 3.96 -17.05
N ALA A 113 -8.14 5.16 -17.61
CA ALA A 113 -7.83 6.37 -16.87
C ALA A 113 -8.95 6.77 -15.90
N ASN A 114 -10.22 6.71 -16.34
CA ASN A 114 -11.38 6.95 -15.46
C ASN A 114 -11.38 6.01 -14.25
N ARG A 115 -11.17 4.70 -14.47
CA ARG A 115 -11.06 3.73 -13.38
C ARG A 115 -9.89 4.05 -12.46
N LEU A 116 -8.74 4.42 -13.02
CA LEU A 116 -7.56 4.76 -12.23
C LEU A 116 -7.80 5.98 -11.35
N ILE A 117 -8.48 7.02 -11.85
CA ILE A 117 -8.88 8.19 -11.06
C ILE A 117 -9.82 7.76 -9.92
N HIS A 118 -10.87 7.01 -10.23
CA HIS A 118 -11.83 6.54 -9.22
C HIS A 118 -11.13 5.73 -8.12
N ASP A 119 -10.35 4.72 -8.51
CA ASP A 119 -9.63 3.86 -7.58
C ASP A 119 -8.60 4.65 -6.75
N SER A 120 -8.00 5.69 -7.34
CA SER A 120 -7.00 6.51 -6.65
C SER A 120 -7.61 7.36 -5.54
N ILE A 121 -8.81 7.90 -5.76
CA ILE A 121 -9.56 8.66 -4.76
C ILE A 121 -9.94 7.72 -3.60
N ALA A 122 -10.53 6.56 -3.92
CA ALA A 122 -10.89 5.56 -2.91
C ALA A 122 -9.68 5.12 -2.07
N LEU A 123 -8.54 4.87 -2.73
CA LEU A 123 -7.28 4.52 -2.07
C LEU A 123 -6.87 5.56 -1.03
N VAL A 124 -6.78 6.83 -1.44
CA VAL A 124 -6.30 7.93 -0.56
C VAL A 124 -7.28 8.24 0.56
N GLU A 125 -8.59 8.18 0.29
CA GLU A 125 -9.60 8.51 1.29
C GLU A 125 -9.59 7.54 2.46
N ARG A 126 -9.60 6.22 2.20
CA ARG A 126 -9.60 5.20 3.27
C ARG A 126 -9.05 3.83 2.89
N ASP A 127 -9.07 3.46 1.61
CA ASP A 127 -8.76 2.07 1.24
C ASP A 127 -7.29 1.68 1.48
N TYR A 128 -6.38 2.65 1.68
CA TYR A 128 -5.02 2.38 2.15
C TYR A 128 -4.97 1.59 3.47
N LEU A 129 -6.01 1.68 4.32
CA LEU A 129 -6.08 0.93 5.58
C LEU A 129 -6.14 -0.60 5.35
N LYS A 130 -6.59 -1.06 4.17
CA LYS A 130 -6.58 -2.48 3.80
C LYS A 130 -5.14 -3.01 3.68
N LEU A 131 -4.17 -2.16 3.34
CA LEU A 131 -2.76 -2.54 3.28
C LEU A 131 -2.21 -2.97 4.65
N LEU A 132 -2.75 -2.41 5.74
CA LEU A 132 -2.38 -2.77 7.11
C LEU A 132 -2.90 -4.15 7.54
N ARG A 133 -3.74 -4.77 6.72
CA ARG A 133 -4.38 -6.08 6.98
C ARG A 133 -3.98 -7.14 5.95
N GLY A 134 -3.09 -6.83 5.02
CA GLY A 134 -2.62 -7.75 4.00
C GLY A 134 -3.39 -7.76 2.68
N LEU A 135 -4.08 -6.63 2.37
CA LEU A 135 -5.04 -6.41 1.27
C LEU A 135 -6.41 -7.08 1.46
#